data_AF-A0A3C1UNK1-F1
#
_entry.id   AF-A0A3C1UNK1-F1
#
_cell.length_a   1.000
_cell.length_b   1.000
_cell.length_c   1.000
_cell.angle_alpha   90.00
_cell.angle_beta   90.00
_cell.angle_gamma   90.00
#
_symmetry.space_group_name_H-M   'P 1'
#
loop_
_entity.id
_entity.type
_entity.pdbx_description
1 polymer ?
#
loop_
_entity_poly.entity_id
_entity_poly.type
_entity_poly.pdbx_seq_one_letter_code
_entity_poly.pdbx_strand_id
1 'polypeptide(L)'
;MRREVLPSFFVQFECDVDASITPIARVMAFLENYGFDQTECGAWGVAIQEGVNNAILHCELDENETPHPIAIEVMVRPDYVEVLVHDHTQGFSWPISPSLPSESSEDGRGVYIIQQLVDDSDYLRGTHSNRLILRKNRTLPSELKEEEKKWRDRLKTIESQLDETDKALNSTQEELFSCYESLSAIFQFGTELGKQGDIKSFADRLLKQLIPIMGANGYLFRTCDENGSIIRTYSHSSDSLDQSPLNWNADNAKHFLESKSIVIRKDILRDTDLEKL
;
A
#
# COMPACT_ATOMS: atom_id res chain seq x y z
N MET A 1 8.70 -3.04 -32.27
CA MET A 1 8.79 -1.87 -31.37
C MET A 1 8.42 -0.64 -32.18
N ARG A 2 7.15 -0.22 -32.18
CA ARG A 2 6.72 1.01 -32.88
C ARG A 2 7.25 2.17 -32.05
N ARG A 3 8.07 3.06 -32.65
CA ARG A 3 8.39 4.35 -32.03
C ARG A 3 7.06 5.09 -31.89
N GLU A 4 6.62 5.34 -30.66
CA GLU A 4 5.57 6.32 -30.42
C GLU A 4 6.06 7.66 -30.95
N VAL A 5 5.33 8.20 -31.92
CA VAL A 5 5.57 9.56 -32.40
C VAL A 5 4.96 10.46 -31.34
N LEU A 6 5.82 11.08 -30.53
CA LEU A 6 5.38 12.08 -29.56
C LEU A 6 4.79 13.28 -30.32
N PRO A 7 3.67 13.84 -29.87
CA PRO A 7 3.15 15.07 -30.44
C PRO A 7 4.20 16.17 -30.41
N SER A 8 4.47 16.74 -31.58
CA SER A 8 5.43 17.81 -31.74
C SER A 8 4.93 18.86 -32.71
N PHE A 9 5.39 20.09 -32.50
CA PHE A 9 5.10 21.24 -33.36
C PHE A 9 6.37 22.02 -33.61
N PHE A 10 6.58 22.43 -34.85
CA PHE A 10 7.73 23.22 -35.26
C PHE A 10 7.26 24.43 -36.05
N VAL A 11 7.82 25.61 -35.73
CA VAL A 11 7.58 26.84 -36.49
C VAL A 11 8.87 27.66 -36.52
N GLN A 12 9.07 28.37 -37.63
CA GLN A 12 10.21 29.24 -37.85
C GLN A 12 9.73 30.57 -38.43
N PHE A 13 10.38 31.67 -38.04
CA PHE A 13 10.03 33.04 -38.44
C PHE A 13 11.28 33.93 -38.46
N GLU A 14 11.15 35.11 -39.06
CA GLU A 14 12.23 36.10 -39.12
C GLU A 14 12.59 36.59 -37.71
N CYS A 15 13.85 37.00 -37.50
CA CYS A 15 14.32 37.54 -36.22
C CYS A 15 13.76 38.96 -36.00
N ASP A 16 12.46 39.04 -35.74
CA ASP A 16 11.68 40.26 -35.62
C ASP A 16 10.50 40.05 -34.67
N VAL A 17 10.16 41.10 -33.91
CA VAL A 17 9.13 41.03 -32.86
C VAL A 17 7.74 40.88 -33.47
N ASP A 18 7.43 41.60 -34.55
CA ASP A 18 6.11 41.50 -35.19
C ASP A 18 5.95 40.14 -35.88
N ALA A 19 7.05 39.62 -36.47
CA ALA A 19 7.09 38.29 -37.07
C ALA A 19 6.84 37.15 -36.06
N SER A 20 7.13 37.34 -34.77
CA SER A 20 6.98 36.29 -33.74
C SER A 20 5.53 36.06 -33.29
N ILE A 21 4.65 37.05 -33.43
CA ILE A 21 3.30 37.06 -32.86
C ILE A 21 2.46 35.87 -33.36
N THR A 22 2.38 35.69 -34.68
CA THR A 22 1.57 34.63 -35.30
C THR A 22 2.12 33.22 -35.00
N PRO A 23 3.43 32.95 -35.14
CA PRO A 23 4.05 31.70 -34.71
C PRO A 23 3.76 31.31 -33.26
N ILE A 24 3.91 32.24 -32.31
CA ILE A 24 3.69 31.96 -30.89
C ILE A 24 2.21 31.65 -30.63
N ALA A 25 1.28 32.38 -31.26
CA ALA A 25 -0.14 32.05 -31.17
C ALA A 25 -0.47 30.62 -31.68
N ARG A 26 0.22 30.16 -32.74
CA ARG A 26 0.07 28.77 -33.23
C ARG A 26 0.62 27.74 -32.25
N VAL A 27 1.71 28.06 -31.54
CA VAL A 27 2.25 27.21 -30.46
C VAL A 27 1.22 27.10 -29.33
N MET A 28 0.55 28.20 -28.96
CA MET A 28 -0.49 28.17 -27.92
C MET A 28 -1.70 27.34 -28.35
N ALA A 29 -2.19 27.52 -29.58
CA ALA A 29 -3.27 26.71 -30.13
C ALA A 29 -2.89 25.21 -30.20
N PHE A 30 -1.62 24.90 -30.46
CA PHE A 30 -1.12 23.52 -30.39
C PHE A 30 -1.21 22.99 -28.95
N LEU A 31 -0.73 23.72 -27.95
CA LEU A 31 -0.81 23.30 -26.54
C LEU A 31 -2.25 23.13 -26.05
N GLU A 32 -3.16 24.02 -26.42
CA GLU A 32 -4.58 23.93 -26.09
C GLU A 32 -5.21 22.60 -26.58
N ASN A 33 -4.85 22.16 -27.80
CA ASN A 33 -5.29 20.87 -28.34
C ASN A 33 -4.80 19.64 -27.54
N TYR A 34 -3.78 19.81 -26.68
CA TYR A 34 -3.26 18.76 -25.79
C TYR A 34 -3.67 18.93 -24.33
N GLY A 35 -4.69 19.77 -24.08
CA GLY A 35 -5.37 19.86 -22.78
C GLY A 35 -4.78 20.86 -21.80
N PHE A 36 -3.97 21.82 -22.28
CA PHE A 36 -3.53 22.95 -21.48
C PHE A 36 -4.66 23.98 -21.37
N ASP A 37 -4.91 24.48 -20.16
CA ASP A 37 -5.93 25.51 -19.96
C ASP A 37 -5.46 26.90 -20.43
N GLN A 38 -6.38 27.87 -20.46
CA GLN A 38 -6.08 29.22 -20.93
C GLN A 38 -5.01 29.93 -20.08
N THR A 39 -4.94 29.64 -18.78
CA THR A 39 -3.96 30.22 -17.85
C THR A 39 -2.58 29.64 -18.13
N GLU A 40 -2.49 28.33 -18.31
CA GLU A 40 -1.26 27.63 -18.67
C GLU A 40 -0.76 28.04 -20.05
N CYS A 41 -1.65 28.17 -21.04
CA CYS A 41 -1.31 28.70 -22.36
C CYS A 41 -0.82 30.15 -22.26
N GLY A 42 -1.47 31.00 -21.46
CA GLY A 42 -1.01 32.37 -21.22
C GLY A 42 0.41 32.43 -20.64
N ALA A 43 0.70 31.59 -19.64
CA ALA A 43 2.04 31.49 -19.05
C ALA A 43 3.10 31.03 -20.06
N TRP A 44 2.79 30.03 -20.89
CA TRP A 44 3.68 29.59 -21.96
C TRP A 44 3.92 30.70 -23.00
N GLY A 45 2.88 31.43 -23.39
CA GLY A 45 2.99 32.54 -24.34
C GLY A 45 3.96 33.61 -23.86
N VAL A 46 3.85 33.99 -22.58
CA VAL A 46 4.78 34.96 -21.97
C VAL A 46 6.21 34.42 -21.93
N ALA A 47 6.43 33.20 -21.44
CA ALA A 47 7.77 32.63 -21.34
C ALA A 47 8.47 32.50 -22.70
N ILE A 48 7.74 32.07 -23.74
CA ILE A 48 8.27 31.97 -25.10
C ILE A 48 8.55 33.35 -25.68
N GLN A 49 7.64 34.32 -25.50
CA GLN A 49 7.84 35.68 -26.01
C GLN A 49 9.06 36.34 -25.37
N GLU A 50 9.26 36.21 -24.06
CA GLU A 50 10.45 36.72 -23.38
C GLU A 50 11.74 36.05 -23.91
N GLY A 51 11.71 34.74 -24.15
CA GLY A 51 12.83 34.01 -24.75
C GLY A 51 13.18 34.50 -26.15
N VAL A 52 12.17 34.74 -26.99
CA VAL A 52 12.31 35.27 -28.34
C VAL A 52 12.78 36.72 -28.32
N ASN A 53 12.24 37.56 -27.43
CA ASN A 53 12.67 38.95 -27.26
C ASN A 53 14.14 39.03 -26.87
N ASN A 54 14.60 38.16 -25.96
CA ASN A 54 16.01 38.08 -25.58
C ASN A 54 16.88 37.68 -26.78
N ALA A 55 16.45 36.70 -27.58
CA ALA A 55 17.16 36.33 -28.80
C ALA A 55 17.28 37.53 -29.77
N ILE A 56 16.18 38.23 -30.05
CA ILE A 56 16.17 39.40 -30.94
C ILE A 56 17.04 40.54 -30.40
N LEU A 57 16.92 40.85 -29.11
CA LEU A 57 17.70 41.92 -28.44
C LEU A 57 19.20 41.67 -28.53
N HIS A 58 19.62 40.41 -28.43
CA HIS A 58 21.02 40.01 -28.50
C HIS A 58 21.49 39.66 -29.91
N CYS A 59 20.70 39.99 -30.94
CA CYS A 59 21.10 39.85 -32.34
C CYS A 59 21.94 41.05 -32.77
N GLU A 60 23.27 40.93 -32.67
CA GLU A 60 24.20 41.89 -33.27
C GLU A 60 24.53 41.42 -34.69
N LEU A 61 24.39 42.28 -35.70
CA LEU A 61 24.68 41.95 -37.09
C LEU A 61 25.70 42.94 -37.65
N ASP A 62 26.62 42.42 -38.46
CA ASP A 62 27.47 43.26 -39.29
C ASP A 62 26.65 43.93 -40.40
N GLU A 63 27.12 45.07 -40.93
CA GLU A 63 26.38 45.93 -41.88
C GLU A 63 25.84 45.23 -43.15
N ASN A 64 26.32 44.03 -43.48
CA ASN A 64 25.92 43.25 -44.66
C ASN A 64 25.28 41.89 -44.34
N GLU A 65 25.05 41.57 -43.06
CA GLU A 65 24.44 40.30 -42.66
C GLU A 65 22.96 40.44 -42.39
N THR A 66 22.18 39.49 -42.92
CA THR A 66 20.76 39.37 -42.60
C THR A 66 20.57 38.52 -41.36
N PRO A 67 19.65 38.88 -40.44
CA PRO A 67 19.36 38.06 -39.27
C PRO A 67 18.97 36.64 -39.68
N HIS A 68 19.54 35.66 -38.99
CA HIS A 68 19.09 34.29 -39.13
C HIS A 68 17.73 34.12 -38.46
N PRO A 69 16.84 33.29 -39.03
CA PRO A 69 15.51 33.08 -38.50
C PRO A 69 15.55 32.37 -37.13
N ILE A 70 14.56 32.67 -36.29
CA ILE A 70 14.33 31.99 -35.00
C ILE A 70 13.38 30.82 -35.25
N ALA A 71 13.62 29.69 -34.57
CA ALA A 71 12.73 28.55 -34.61
C ALA A 71 12.24 28.16 -33.21
N ILE A 72 11.00 27.69 -33.13
CA ILE A 72 10.38 27.15 -31.92
C ILE A 72 9.98 25.71 -32.19
N GLU A 73 10.46 24.80 -31.36
CA GLU A 73 10.04 23.40 -31.32
C GLU A 73 9.32 23.12 -30.00
N VAL A 74 8.21 22.39 -30.07
CA VAL A 74 7.39 22.02 -28.92
C VAL A 74 7.22 20.51 -28.94
N MET A 75 7.43 19.87 -27.80
CA MET A 75 7.27 18.43 -27.63
C MET A 75 6.38 18.17 -26.42
N VAL A 76 5.23 17.53 -26.66
CA VAL A 76 4.32 17.13 -25.57
C VAL A 76 4.61 15.71 -25.17
N ARG A 77 4.96 15.52 -23.89
CA ARG A 77 5.19 14.21 -23.28
C ARG A 77 4.07 13.87 -22.28
N PRO A 78 3.99 12.62 -21.80
CA PRO A 78 2.98 12.22 -20.82
C PRO A 78 3.05 13.03 -19.52
N ASP A 79 4.25 13.39 -19.09
CA ASP A 79 4.59 13.97 -17.79
C ASP A 79 5.01 15.44 -17.83
N TYR A 80 5.55 15.92 -18.94
CA TYR A 80 5.94 17.33 -19.12
C TYR A 80 5.75 17.82 -20.57
N VAL A 81 5.87 19.13 -20.75
CA VAL A 81 6.07 19.77 -22.06
C VAL A 81 7.46 20.39 -22.10
N GLU A 82 8.12 20.24 -23.24
CA GLU A 82 9.39 20.86 -23.55
C GLU A 82 9.21 21.82 -24.72
N VAL A 83 9.68 23.05 -24.57
CA VAL A 83 9.75 24.05 -25.63
C VAL A 83 11.21 24.43 -25.83
N LEU A 84 11.65 24.39 -27.09
CA LEU A 84 12.99 24.78 -27.50
C LEU A 84 12.86 26.03 -28.36
N VAL A 85 13.51 27.12 -27.95
CA VAL A 85 13.71 28.30 -28.80
C VAL A 85 15.14 28.24 -29.34
N HIS A 86 15.26 28.16 -30.66
CA HIS A 86 16.51 28.13 -31.38
C HIS A 86 16.80 29.51 -31.97
N ASP A 87 17.95 30.05 -31.62
CA ASP A 87 18.45 31.30 -32.17
C ASP A 87 19.88 31.14 -32.69
N HIS A 88 20.30 32.08 -33.51
CA HIS A 88 21.62 32.11 -34.14
C HIS A 88 22.37 33.39 -33.78
N THR A 89 22.05 33.97 -32.62
CA THR A 89 22.67 35.22 -32.19
C THR A 89 23.99 34.96 -31.47
N GLN A 90 24.68 36.02 -31.06
CA GLN A 90 25.85 35.90 -30.20
C GLN A 90 25.51 35.16 -28.90
N GLY A 91 24.25 35.21 -28.48
CA GLY A 91 23.75 34.64 -27.24
C GLY A 91 24.24 35.41 -26.02
N PHE A 92 23.66 35.11 -24.86
CA PHE A 92 23.96 35.79 -23.61
C PHE A 92 24.23 34.81 -22.47
N SER A 93 24.66 35.33 -21.33
CA SER A 93 24.89 34.51 -20.14
C SER A 93 23.58 34.27 -19.41
N TRP A 94 23.14 33.01 -19.32
CA TRP A 94 21.92 32.65 -18.62
C TRP A 94 22.16 32.54 -17.10
N PRO A 95 21.55 33.39 -16.28
CA PRO A 95 21.74 33.36 -14.83
C PRO A 95 21.07 32.14 -14.19
N ILE A 96 21.84 31.40 -13.39
CA ILE A 96 21.36 30.23 -12.62
C ILE A 96 20.36 30.65 -11.51
N SER A 97 20.44 31.90 -11.05
CA SER A 97 19.52 32.47 -10.04
C SER A 97 19.39 33.98 -10.24
N PRO A 98 18.49 34.43 -11.14
CA PRO A 98 18.19 35.84 -11.31
C PRO A 98 17.49 36.34 -10.04
N SER A 99 18.09 37.34 -9.39
CA SER A 99 17.38 38.14 -8.39
C SER A 99 16.38 39.04 -9.09
N LEU A 100 15.27 39.37 -8.42
CA LEU A 100 14.33 40.39 -8.89
C LEU A 100 15.12 41.68 -9.22
N PRO A 101 15.16 42.13 -10.49
CA PRO A 101 15.86 43.38 -10.81
C PRO A 101 15.20 44.55 -10.06
N SER A 102 15.97 45.60 -9.77
CA SER A 102 15.39 46.86 -9.29
C SER A 102 14.36 47.38 -10.30
N GLU A 103 13.30 48.07 -9.84
CA GLU A 103 12.19 48.56 -10.70
C GLU A 103 12.65 49.39 -11.93
N SER A 104 13.87 49.94 -11.89
CA SER A 104 14.48 50.74 -12.96
C SER A 104 15.42 49.98 -13.91
N SER A 105 15.55 48.65 -13.78
CA SER A 105 16.45 47.83 -14.61
C SER A 105 15.63 46.87 -15.49
N GLU A 106 15.71 47.05 -16.80
CA GLU A 106 15.11 46.13 -17.78
C GLU A 106 15.95 44.85 -17.94
N ASP A 107 17.26 44.95 -17.69
CA ASP A 107 18.18 43.82 -17.72
C ASP A 107 17.82 42.76 -16.67
N GLY A 108 17.62 41.53 -17.15
CA GLY A 108 17.37 40.35 -16.31
C GLY A 108 15.90 40.10 -15.94
N ARG A 109 14.98 41.02 -16.26
CA ARG A 109 13.55 40.85 -15.94
C ARG A 109 12.90 39.71 -16.76
N GLY A 110 13.21 39.62 -18.05
CA GLY A 110 12.68 38.57 -18.93
C GLY A 110 13.10 37.18 -18.46
N VAL A 111 14.37 37.00 -18.08
CA VAL A 111 14.86 35.72 -17.54
C VAL A 111 14.18 35.38 -16.21
N TYR A 112 14.02 36.35 -15.31
CA TYR A 112 13.28 36.13 -14.06
C TYR A 112 11.84 35.68 -14.33
N ILE A 113 11.12 36.34 -15.26
CA ILE A 113 9.75 35.98 -15.64
C ILE A 113 9.69 34.54 -16.15
N ILE A 114 10.58 34.17 -17.07
CA ILE A 114 10.64 32.80 -17.62
C ILE A 114 10.77 31.80 -16.47
N GLN A 115 11.74 31.99 -15.58
CA GLN A 115 12.01 31.07 -14.47
C GLN A 115 10.91 30.98 -13.41
N GLN A 116 9.99 31.96 -13.34
CA GLN A 116 8.80 31.88 -12.50
C GLN A 116 7.63 31.15 -13.18
N LEU A 117 7.62 31.07 -14.51
CA LEU A 117 6.52 30.52 -15.29
C LEU A 117 6.71 29.06 -15.68
N VAL A 118 7.96 28.60 -15.74
CA VAL A 118 8.35 27.22 -16.08
C VAL A 118 9.00 26.54 -14.87
N ASP A 119 9.02 25.21 -14.87
CA ASP A 119 9.62 24.44 -13.77
C ASP A 119 11.15 24.31 -13.92
N ASP A 120 11.64 24.28 -15.16
CA ASP A 120 13.06 24.18 -15.50
C ASP A 120 13.36 24.98 -16.76
N SER A 121 14.50 25.66 -16.77
CA SER A 121 14.97 26.46 -17.90
C SER A 121 16.49 26.38 -18.02
N ASP A 122 16.98 26.10 -19.22
CA ASP A 122 18.41 26.01 -19.51
C ASP A 122 18.73 26.73 -20.83
N TYR A 123 19.95 27.26 -20.95
CA TYR A 123 20.39 27.96 -22.16
C TYR A 123 21.73 27.42 -22.62
N LEU A 124 21.72 26.71 -23.75
CA LEU A 124 22.89 26.09 -24.33
C LEU A 124 23.40 26.95 -25.47
N ARG A 125 24.59 27.53 -25.30
CA ARG A 125 25.31 28.24 -26.37
C ARG A 125 26.12 27.26 -27.21
N GLY A 126 25.95 27.34 -28.52
CA GLY A 126 26.66 26.52 -29.48
C GLY A 126 27.47 27.36 -30.45
N THR A 127 28.35 26.70 -31.20
CA THR A 127 29.18 27.35 -32.25
C THR A 127 28.36 27.84 -33.44
N HIS A 128 27.18 27.26 -33.65
CA HIS A 128 26.32 27.55 -34.81
C HIS A 128 24.91 27.96 -34.45
N SER A 129 24.45 27.68 -33.24
CA SER A 129 23.14 28.08 -32.73
C SER A 129 23.09 27.99 -31.22
N ASN A 130 22.25 28.81 -30.61
CA ASN A 130 21.90 28.75 -29.21
C ASN A 130 20.52 28.10 -29.04
N ARG A 131 20.28 27.55 -27.85
CA ARG A 131 19.03 26.88 -27.51
C ARG A 131 18.58 27.28 -26.11
N LEU A 132 17.43 27.94 -26.03
CA LEU A 132 16.68 28.06 -24.78
C LEU A 132 15.76 26.87 -24.65
N ILE A 133 15.93 26.11 -23.57
CA ILE A 133 15.17 24.92 -23.25
C ILE A 133 14.26 25.28 -22.08
N LEU A 134 12.94 25.15 -22.28
CA LEU A 134 11.94 25.40 -21.26
C LEU A 134 11.16 24.12 -20.99
N ARG A 135 10.99 23.76 -19.72
CA ARG A 135 10.21 22.59 -19.32
C ARG A 135 9.20 22.94 -18.25
N LYS A 136 8.01 22.37 -18.38
CA LYS A 136 6.97 22.44 -17.36
C LYS A 136 6.26 21.11 -17.24
N ASN A 137 6.12 20.62 -16.02
CA ASN A 137 5.39 19.40 -15.71
C ASN A 137 3.92 19.59 -16.05
N ARG A 138 3.30 18.52 -16.54
CA ARG A 138 1.88 18.51 -16.79
C ARG A 138 1.16 18.37 -15.47
N THR A 139 0.29 19.32 -15.17
CA THR A 139 -0.70 19.14 -14.13
C THR A 139 -1.62 18.01 -14.60
N LEU A 140 -1.53 16.83 -13.98
CA LEU A 140 -2.45 15.72 -14.27
C LEU A 140 -3.89 16.27 -14.25
N PRO A 141 -4.69 16.04 -15.31
CA PRO A 141 -6.10 16.40 -15.31
C PRO A 141 -6.77 15.98 -14.01
N SER A 142 -7.62 16.83 -13.45
CA SER A 142 -8.32 16.59 -12.18
C SER A 142 -9.02 15.23 -12.14
N GLU A 143 -9.55 14.78 -13.28
CA GLU A 143 -10.17 13.46 -13.48
C GLU A 143 -9.21 12.30 -13.21
N LEU A 144 -7.97 12.37 -13.69
CA LEU A 144 -6.95 11.35 -13.44
C LEU A 144 -6.50 11.34 -11.97
N LYS A 145 -6.50 12.49 -11.29
CA LYS A 145 -6.23 12.58 -9.85
C LYS A 145 -7.34 11.92 -9.02
N GLU A 146 -8.60 12.06 -9.44
CA GLU A 146 -9.72 11.37 -8.79
C GLU A 146 -9.67 9.86 -9.01
N GLU A 147 -9.34 9.41 -10.22
CA GLU A 147 -9.14 7.99 -10.50
C GLU A 147 -7.97 7.40 -9.71
N GLU A 148 -6.83 8.10 -9.62
CA GLU A 148 -5.68 7.66 -8.83
C GLU A 148 -6.03 7.52 -7.35
N LYS A 149 -6.76 8.50 -6.79
CA LYS A 149 -7.25 8.44 -5.41
C LYS A 149 -8.17 7.23 -5.21
N LYS A 150 -9.11 6.99 -6.13
CA LYS A 150 -10.02 5.84 -6.09
C LYS A 150 -9.27 4.51 -6.18
N TRP A 151 -8.22 4.42 -6.99
CA TRP A 151 -7.36 3.23 -7.07
C TRP A 151 -6.58 3.00 -5.78
N ARG A 152 -6.03 4.05 -5.17
CA ARG A 152 -5.34 3.95 -3.87
C ARG A 152 -6.28 3.52 -2.75
N ASP A 153 -7.51 4.03 -2.73
CA ASP A 153 -8.49 3.64 -1.73
C ASP A 153 -8.91 2.17 -1.91
N ARG A 154 -9.10 1.71 -3.15
CA ARG A 154 -9.35 0.30 -3.47
C ARG A 154 -8.20 -0.62 -3.05
N LEU A 155 -6.95 -0.23 -3.30
CA LEU A 155 -5.78 -1.00 -2.89
C LEU A 155 -5.74 -1.20 -1.38
N LYS A 156 -5.98 -0.14 -0.60
CA LYS A 156 -6.05 -0.24 0.86
C LYS A 156 -7.17 -1.19 1.33
N THR A 157 -8.32 -1.17 0.67
CA THR A 157 -9.41 -2.11 0.98
C THR A 157 -8.99 -3.55 0.74
N ILE A 158 -8.34 -3.82 -0.40
CA ILE A 158 -7.87 -5.17 -0.75
C ILE A 158 -6.79 -5.64 0.24
N GLU A 159 -5.84 -4.78 0.60
CA GLU A 159 -4.80 -5.09 1.60
C GLU A 159 -5.41 -5.45 2.96
N SER A 160 -6.41 -4.69 3.41
CA SER A 160 -7.14 -4.99 4.65
C SER A 160 -7.87 -6.33 4.60
N GLN A 161 -8.53 -6.64 3.47
CA GLN A 161 -9.22 -7.92 3.29
C GLN A 161 -8.25 -9.10 3.27
N LEU A 162 -7.06 -8.92 2.70
CA LEU A 162 -6.02 -9.95 2.67
C LEU A 162 -5.52 -10.25 4.08
N ASP A 163 -5.22 -9.23 4.87
CA ASP A 163 -4.77 -9.38 6.27
C ASP A 163 -5.85 -10.06 7.16
N GLU A 164 -7.12 -9.72 6.97
CA GLU A 164 -8.24 -10.40 7.64
C GLU A 164 -8.33 -11.88 7.24
N THR A 165 -8.14 -12.18 5.95
CA THR A 165 -8.18 -13.56 5.44
C THR A 165 -7.01 -14.39 5.97
N ASP A 166 -5.80 -13.82 6.01
CA ASP A 166 -4.61 -14.48 6.54
C ASP A 166 -4.75 -14.78 8.04
N LYS A 167 -5.32 -13.85 8.81
CA LYS A 167 -5.63 -14.06 10.23
C LYS A 167 -6.64 -15.21 10.43
N ALA A 168 -7.71 -15.22 9.64
CA ALA A 168 -8.70 -16.29 9.71
C ALA A 168 -8.08 -17.66 9.33
N LEU A 169 -7.24 -17.70 8.29
CA LEU A 169 -6.56 -18.91 7.86
C LEU A 169 -5.65 -19.46 8.97
N ASN A 170 -4.84 -18.61 9.60
CA ASN A 170 -3.96 -19.01 10.70
C ASN A 170 -4.76 -19.57 11.89
N SER A 171 -5.87 -18.93 12.26
CA SER A 171 -6.75 -19.44 13.34
C SER A 171 -7.31 -20.83 13.01
N THR A 172 -7.79 -21.03 11.78
CA THR A 172 -8.30 -22.36 11.37
C THR A 172 -7.22 -23.43 11.34
N GLN A 173 -5.98 -23.06 11.00
CA GLN A 173 -4.84 -23.97 11.01
C GLN A 173 -4.49 -24.41 12.44
N GLU A 174 -4.51 -23.48 13.41
CA GLU A 174 -4.30 -23.80 14.83
C GLU A 174 -5.37 -24.75 15.37
N GLU A 175 -6.64 -24.51 15.04
CA GLU A 175 -7.74 -25.40 15.42
C GLU A 175 -7.58 -26.81 14.82
N LEU A 176 -7.19 -26.90 13.55
CA LEU A 176 -6.96 -28.19 12.88
C LEU A 176 -5.80 -28.96 13.52
N PHE A 177 -4.71 -28.29 13.89
CA PHE A 177 -3.61 -28.95 14.60
C PHE A 177 -4.05 -29.47 15.97
N SER A 178 -4.83 -28.68 16.72
CA SER A 178 -5.39 -29.12 18.01
C SER A 178 -6.31 -30.35 17.86
N CYS A 179 -7.17 -30.38 16.83
CA CYS A 179 -8.00 -31.55 16.53
C CYS A 179 -7.16 -32.77 16.14
N TYR A 180 -6.08 -32.58 15.38
CA TYR A 180 -5.20 -33.67 14.96
C TYR A 180 -4.40 -34.25 16.12
N GLU A 181 -3.90 -33.41 17.03
CA GLU A 181 -3.24 -33.85 18.27
C GLU A 181 -4.20 -34.67 19.14
N SER A 182 -5.44 -34.19 19.30
CA SER A 182 -6.49 -34.90 20.04
C SER A 182 -6.80 -36.27 19.43
N LEU A 183 -6.97 -36.35 18.10
CA LEU A 183 -7.21 -37.60 17.39
C LEU A 183 -6.03 -38.56 17.49
N SER A 184 -4.81 -38.06 17.33
CA SER A 184 -3.59 -38.86 17.43
C SER A 184 -3.43 -39.46 18.83
N ALA A 185 -3.72 -38.69 19.87
CA ALA A 185 -3.76 -39.17 21.24
C ALA A 185 -4.79 -40.31 21.38
N ILE A 186 -6.03 -40.12 20.93
CA ILE A 186 -7.09 -41.15 20.97
C ILE A 186 -6.66 -42.46 20.30
N PHE A 187 -6.07 -42.39 19.09
CA PHE A 187 -5.62 -43.57 18.37
C PHE A 187 -4.46 -44.27 19.07
N GLN A 188 -3.49 -43.52 19.59
CA GLN A 188 -2.40 -44.09 20.38
C GLN A 188 -2.95 -44.86 21.59
N PHE A 189 -3.89 -44.28 22.33
CA PHE A 189 -4.54 -44.93 23.47
C PHE A 189 -5.30 -46.20 23.06
N GLY A 190 -6.03 -46.16 21.94
CA GLY A 190 -6.73 -47.33 21.41
C GLY A 190 -5.79 -48.50 21.07
N THR A 191 -4.60 -48.19 20.53
CA THR A 191 -3.60 -49.21 20.22
C THR A 191 -2.88 -49.77 21.46
N GLU A 192 -2.75 -48.97 22.53
CA GLU A 192 -2.15 -49.41 23.80
C GLU A 192 -3.09 -50.29 24.62
N LEU A 193 -4.41 -50.01 24.62
CA LEU A 193 -5.43 -50.84 25.27
C LEU A 193 -5.44 -52.28 24.72
N GLY A 194 -5.14 -52.45 23.43
CA GLY A 194 -5.01 -53.77 22.80
C GLY A 194 -3.76 -54.56 23.19
N LYS A 195 -2.76 -53.93 23.83
CA LYS A 195 -1.43 -54.53 24.11
C LYS A 195 -1.17 -54.85 25.59
N GLN A 196 -1.80 -54.18 26.54
CA GLN A 196 -1.57 -54.38 27.98
C GLN A 196 -2.90 -54.50 28.73
N GLY A 197 -3.27 -55.72 29.13
CA GLY A 197 -4.57 -56.06 29.72
C GLY A 197 -4.82 -55.58 31.17
N ASP A 198 -4.38 -54.38 31.57
CA ASP A 198 -4.72 -53.78 32.86
C ASP A 198 -5.38 -52.40 32.70
N ILE A 199 -6.70 -52.35 32.92
CA ILE A 199 -7.55 -51.17 32.81
C ILE A 199 -7.10 -50.07 33.79
N LYS A 200 -6.52 -50.43 34.94
CA LYS A 200 -6.06 -49.46 35.95
C LYS A 200 -4.87 -48.67 35.49
N SER A 201 -3.83 -49.38 35.07
CA SER A 201 -2.61 -48.76 34.55
C SER A 201 -2.89 -47.94 33.29
N PHE A 202 -3.84 -48.39 32.45
CA PHE A 202 -4.29 -47.63 31.28
C PHE A 202 -5.00 -46.32 31.68
N ALA A 203 -6.06 -46.41 32.51
CA ALA A 203 -6.85 -45.24 32.90
C ALA A 203 -6.00 -44.19 33.64
N ASP A 204 -5.07 -44.61 34.49
CA ASP A 204 -4.16 -43.73 35.21
C ASP A 204 -3.24 -42.94 34.24
N ARG A 205 -2.63 -43.62 33.26
CA ARG A 205 -1.76 -42.97 32.26
C ARG A 205 -2.54 -42.04 31.33
N LEU A 206 -3.70 -42.49 30.84
CA LEU A 206 -4.59 -41.73 29.98
C LEU A 206 -4.99 -40.41 30.64
N LEU A 207 -5.52 -40.48 31.86
CA LEU A 207 -6.04 -39.31 32.55
C LEU A 207 -4.92 -38.35 32.96
N LYS A 208 -3.72 -38.85 33.32
CA LYS A 208 -2.54 -38.01 33.55
C LYS A 208 -2.10 -37.24 32.30
N GLN A 209 -2.17 -37.86 31.13
CA GLN A 209 -1.81 -37.19 29.86
C GLN A 209 -2.90 -36.21 29.40
N LEU A 210 -4.16 -36.44 29.75
CA LEU A 210 -5.27 -35.52 29.43
C LEU A 210 -5.28 -34.25 30.29
N ILE A 211 -4.74 -34.27 31.52
CA ILE A 211 -4.65 -33.09 32.40
C ILE A 211 -4.09 -31.85 31.66
N PRO A 212 -2.87 -31.89 31.08
CA PRO A 212 -2.30 -30.72 30.42
C PRO A 212 -3.04 -30.35 29.11
N ILE A 213 -3.59 -31.33 28.39
CA ILE A 213 -4.33 -31.10 27.14
C ILE A 213 -5.64 -30.34 27.40
N MET A 214 -6.34 -30.70 28.48
CA MET A 214 -7.61 -30.09 28.86
C MET A 214 -7.48 -28.87 29.77
N GLY A 215 -6.26 -28.52 30.21
CA GLY A 215 -6.04 -27.47 31.22
C GLY A 215 -6.67 -27.80 32.59
N ALA A 216 -6.90 -29.08 32.88
CA ALA A 216 -7.55 -29.49 34.12
C ALA A 216 -6.58 -29.44 35.32
N ASN A 217 -7.09 -29.24 36.54
CA ASN A 217 -6.27 -29.28 37.76
C ASN A 217 -6.10 -30.69 38.35
N GLY A 218 -6.83 -31.68 37.83
CA GLY A 218 -6.77 -33.06 38.29
C GLY A 218 -7.87 -33.95 37.72
N TYR A 219 -7.85 -35.24 38.07
CA TYR A 219 -8.89 -36.21 37.72
C TYR A 219 -9.22 -37.13 38.89
N LEU A 220 -10.45 -37.65 38.85
CA LEU A 220 -10.95 -38.70 39.72
C LEU A 220 -11.68 -39.75 38.88
N PHE A 221 -11.19 -40.98 38.88
CA PHE A 221 -11.78 -42.08 38.13
C PHE A 221 -12.39 -43.09 39.10
N ARG A 222 -13.71 -43.30 39.00
CA ARG A 222 -14.45 -44.23 39.85
C ARG A 222 -15.22 -45.24 39.01
N THR A 223 -15.32 -46.47 39.51
CA THR A 223 -16.05 -47.57 38.85
C THR A 223 -17.08 -48.17 39.80
N CYS A 224 -18.17 -48.69 39.26
CA CYS A 224 -19.15 -49.47 40.02
C CYS A 224 -18.62 -50.88 40.30
N ASP A 225 -19.04 -51.46 41.43
CA ASP A 225 -18.85 -52.89 41.70
C ASP A 225 -19.81 -53.77 40.87
N GLU A 226 -19.60 -55.10 40.91
CA GLU A 226 -20.38 -56.08 40.12
C GLU A 226 -21.89 -56.01 40.38
N ASN A 227 -22.29 -55.57 41.58
CA ASN A 227 -23.68 -55.40 41.98
C ASN A 227 -24.23 -54.00 41.69
N GLY A 228 -23.39 -53.09 41.19
CA GLY A 228 -23.75 -51.71 40.86
C GLY A 228 -24.17 -50.86 42.07
N SER A 229 -23.91 -51.30 43.30
CA SER A 229 -24.40 -50.68 44.54
C SER A 229 -23.35 -49.82 45.24
N ILE A 230 -22.07 -49.96 44.89
CA ILE A 230 -21.00 -49.16 45.44
C ILE A 230 -20.10 -48.64 44.32
N ILE A 231 -19.89 -47.32 44.26
CA ILE A 231 -18.91 -46.67 43.39
C ILE A 231 -17.61 -46.50 44.18
N ARG A 232 -16.53 -47.09 43.68
CA ARG A 232 -15.21 -47.04 44.30
C ARG A 232 -14.24 -46.24 43.46
N THR A 233 -13.39 -45.46 44.13
CA THR A 233 -12.29 -44.76 43.50
C THR A 233 -11.25 -45.75 43.00
N TYR A 234 -10.96 -45.70 41.71
CA TYR A 234 -10.06 -46.60 41.01
C TYR A 234 -8.70 -45.94 40.72
N SER A 235 -8.69 -44.65 40.37
CA SER A 235 -7.47 -43.82 40.27
C SER A 235 -7.79 -42.33 40.50
N HIS A 236 -6.81 -41.55 40.93
CA HIS A 236 -6.92 -40.10 41.17
C HIS A 236 -5.56 -39.41 40.95
N SER A 237 -5.59 -38.11 40.63
CA SER A 237 -4.37 -37.30 40.41
C SER A 237 -3.85 -36.59 41.67
N SER A 238 -4.69 -36.44 42.70
CA SER A 238 -4.37 -35.71 43.93
C SER A 238 -5.04 -36.37 45.14
N ASP A 239 -4.37 -36.35 46.29
CA ASP A 239 -4.92 -36.81 47.57
C ASP A 239 -5.93 -35.83 48.18
N SER A 240 -6.02 -34.61 47.64
CA SER A 240 -7.02 -33.61 48.04
C SER A 240 -8.44 -33.93 47.56
N LEU A 241 -8.59 -34.92 46.68
CA LEU A 241 -9.89 -35.37 46.16
C LEU A 241 -10.48 -36.41 47.12
N ASP A 242 -11.75 -36.28 47.48
CA ASP A 242 -12.43 -37.24 48.35
C ASP A 242 -12.43 -38.64 47.71
N GLN A 243 -11.81 -39.60 48.39
CA GLN A 243 -11.65 -40.97 47.90
C GLN A 243 -12.71 -41.92 48.48
N SER A 244 -13.58 -41.43 49.36
CA SER A 244 -14.56 -42.23 50.09
C SER A 244 -15.49 -42.99 49.14
N PRO A 245 -15.73 -44.29 49.37
CA PRO A 245 -16.69 -45.05 48.56
C PRO A 245 -18.08 -44.43 48.62
N LEU A 246 -18.72 -44.30 47.46
CA LEU A 246 -20.09 -43.79 47.37
C LEU A 246 -21.07 -44.96 47.29
N ASN A 247 -22.07 -44.97 48.17
CA ASN A 247 -23.17 -45.93 48.07
C ASN A 247 -24.12 -45.50 46.95
N TRP A 248 -24.16 -46.29 45.88
CA TRP A 248 -25.11 -46.12 44.78
C TRP A 248 -26.45 -46.75 45.14
N ASN A 249 -27.45 -45.91 45.40
CA ASN A 249 -28.84 -46.35 45.48
C ASN A 249 -29.68 -45.37 44.65
N ALA A 250 -30.62 -45.87 43.84
CA ALA A 250 -31.36 -45.08 42.86
C ALA A 250 -32.09 -43.86 43.50
N ASP A 251 -32.46 -43.97 44.78
CA ASP A 251 -33.12 -42.90 45.54
C ASP A 251 -32.17 -41.80 46.04
N ASN A 252 -30.86 -42.07 46.19
CA ASN A 252 -29.85 -41.12 46.68
C ASN A 252 -29.06 -40.43 45.56
N ALA A 253 -29.34 -40.74 44.29
CA ALA A 253 -28.63 -40.22 43.12
C ALA A 253 -28.73 -38.68 42.93
N LYS A 254 -29.54 -38.00 43.74
CA LYS A 254 -29.68 -36.53 43.73
C LYS A 254 -28.58 -35.80 44.51
N HIS A 255 -27.80 -36.49 45.34
CA HIS A 255 -26.86 -35.85 46.27
C HIS A 255 -25.40 -35.77 45.78
N PHE A 256 -25.04 -36.52 44.74
CA PHE A 256 -23.67 -36.52 44.18
C PHE A 256 -23.69 -36.08 42.72
N LEU A 257 -22.69 -35.29 42.30
CA LEU A 257 -22.57 -34.84 40.91
C LEU A 257 -22.27 -36.04 39.98
N GLU A 258 -21.50 -36.99 40.50
CA GLU A 258 -21.11 -38.23 39.86
C GLU A 258 -22.32 -39.15 39.61
N SER A 259 -23.35 -39.10 40.46
CA SER A 259 -24.59 -39.83 40.22
C SER A 259 -25.50 -39.16 39.21
N LYS A 260 -25.43 -37.83 39.12
CA LYS A 260 -26.13 -37.09 38.09
C LYS A 260 -25.55 -37.39 36.70
N SER A 261 -24.22 -37.45 36.53
CA SER A 261 -23.57 -37.75 35.24
C SER A 261 -23.91 -39.15 34.70
N ILE A 262 -23.91 -40.16 35.58
CA ILE A 262 -24.28 -41.54 35.25
C ILE A 262 -25.74 -41.65 34.81
N VAL A 263 -26.67 -41.00 35.52
CA VAL A 263 -28.10 -41.03 35.20
C VAL A 263 -28.40 -40.31 33.87
N ILE A 264 -27.74 -39.18 33.61
CA ILE A 264 -27.99 -38.38 32.39
C ILE A 264 -27.13 -38.82 31.19
N ARG A 265 -26.18 -39.74 31.38
CA ARG A 265 -25.17 -40.16 30.38
C ARG A 265 -24.44 -38.98 29.72
N LYS A 266 -24.09 -37.98 30.52
CA LYS A 266 -23.29 -36.82 30.08
C LYS A 266 -22.23 -36.50 31.11
N ASP A 267 -21.08 -36.07 30.64
CA ASP A 267 -20.00 -35.57 31.48
C ASP A 267 -20.44 -34.25 32.13
N ILE A 268 -20.12 -34.10 33.42
CA ILE A 268 -20.40 -32.88 34.18
C ILE A 268 -19.05 -32.24 34.51
N LEU A 269 -18.79 -31.09 33.87
CA LEU A 269 -17.63 -30.25 34.16
C LEU A 269 -17.92 -29.42 35.41
N ARG A 270 -17.00 -29.45 36.39
CA ARG A 270 -17.05 -28.61 37.59
C ARG A 270 -16.06 -27.47 37.42
N ASP A 271 -16.57 -26.26 37.27
CA ASP A 271 -15.76 -25.04 37.37
C ASP A 271 -15.66 -24.67 38.86
N THR A 272 -14.46 -24.73 39.43
CA THR A 272 -14.25 -24.48 40.87
C THR A 272 -14.25 -22.99 41.25
N ASP A 273 -14.41 -22.07 40.29
CA ASP A 273 -14.32 -20.62 40.54
C ASP A 273 -15.64 -19.95 40.95
N LEU A 274 -16.74 -20.70 41.14
CA LEU A 274 -18.06 -20.13 41.46
C LEU A 274 -18.55 -20.28 42.91
N GLU A 275 -17.69 -20.67 43.86
CA GLU A 275 -18.04 -20.67 45.30
C GLU A 275 -17.61 -19.38 46.05
N LYS A 276 -17.61 -18.24 45.34
CA LYS A 276 -17.68 -16.90 45.96
C LYS A 276 -18.70 -16.01 45.23
N LEU A 277 -19.97 -16.32 45.42
CA LEU A 277 -21.09 -15.38 45.31
C LEU A 277 -22.14 -15.73 46.38
#